data_AF-A0A842QQ60-F1
#
_entry.id   AF-A0A842QQ60-F1
#
_cell.length_a   1.000
_cell.length_b   1.000
_cell.length_c   1.000
_cell.angle_alpha   90.00
_cell.angle_beta   90.00
_cell.angle_gamma   90.00
#
_symmetry.space_group_name_H-M   'P 1'
#
loop_
_entity.id
_entity.type
_entity.pdbx_description
1 polymer ?
#
loop_
_entity_poly.entity_id
_entity_poly.type
_entity_poly.pdbx_seq_one_letter_code
_entity_poly.pdbx_strand_id
1 'polypeptide(L)'
;MLHEVVEISELKKGSKIDQKVIMDSPKEYIYNAHFTAMEIELEYLASHDASSLKDRLQAYHLSMAYDPWIPNSMKSIAQQIWNKYRSYLNP
;
A
#
# COMPACT_ATOMS: atom_id res chain seq x y z
N MET A 1 -9.16 6.21 -5.41
CA MET A 1 -10.54 5.84 -5.00
C MET A 1 -10.57 4.67 -4.01
N LEU A 2 -10.31 3.40 -4.37
CA LEU A 2 -10.31 2.30 -3.38
C LEU A 2 -9.13 2.41 -2.39
N HIS A 3 -7.91 2.55 -2.91
CA HIS A 3 -6.68 2.70 -2.11
C HIS A 3 -6.81 3.80 -1.05
N GLU A 4 -7.15 5.02 -1.47
CA GLU A 4 -7.27 6.17 -0.56
C GLU A 4 -8.36 5.97 0.49
N VAL A 5 -9.50 5.36 0.13
CA VAL A 5 -10.59 5.10 1.07
C VAL A 5 -10.16 4.11 2.14
N VAL A 6 -9.48 3.03 1.75
CA VAL A 6 -8.96 2.03 2.68
C VAL A 6 -7.86 2.63 3.55
N GLU A 7 -6.91 3.37 2.96
CA GLU A 7 -5.81 4.00 3.71
C GLU A 7 -6.34 4.98 4.77
N ILE A 8 -7.29 5.84 4.39
CA ILE A 8 -7.97 6.75 5.32
C ILE A 8 -8.76 5.97 6.38
N SER A 9 -9.41 4.86 6.01
CA SER A 9 -10.14 4.02 6.97
C SER A 9 -9.22 3.37 8.00
N GLU A 10 -8.07 2.85 7.56
CA GLU A 10 -7.05 2.27 8.44
C GLU A 10 -6.48 3.32 9.41
N LEU A 11 -6.18 4.51 8.90
CA LEU A 11 -5.74 5.65 9.72
C LEU A 11 -6.85 6.16 10.67
N LYS A 12 -8.12 5.87 10.39
CA LYS A 12 -9.30 6.26 11.20
C LYS A 12 -9.68 5.25 12.27
N LYS A 13 -9.04 4.07 12.38
CA LYS A 13 -9.36 3.00 13.35
C LYS A 13 -9.12 3.39 14.83
N GLY A 14 -9.78 4.46 15.29
CA GLY A 14 -9.77 4.91 16.69
C GLY A 14 -9.64 6.44 16.89
N SER A 15 -9.54 7.27 15.85
CA SER A 15 -9.31 8.71 16.01
C SER A 15 -9.84 9.56 14.85
N LYS A 16 -10.12 10.84 15.14
CA LYS A 16 -10.46 11.84 14.14
C LYS A 16 -9.17 12.21 13.39
N ILE A 17 -9.09 11.89 12.09
CA ILE A 17 -7.95 12.32 11.27
C ILE A 17 -8.04 13.83 11.07
N ASP A 18 -7.02 14.53 11.56
CA ASP A 18 -6.63 15.84 11.06
C ASP A 18 -5.19 15.77 10.51
N GLN A 19 -4.73 16.85 9.88
CA GLN A 19 -3.39 16.91 9.30
C GLN A 19 -2.29 16.68 10.35
N LYS A 20 -2.56 17.00 11.62
CA LYS A 20 -1.63 16.83 12.73
C LYS A 20 -1.46 15.35 13.09
N VAL A 21 -2.54 14.57 13.08
CA VAL A 21 -2.48 13.11 13.26
C VAL A 21 -1.58 12.45 12.22
N ILE A 22 -1.63 12.90 10.96
CA ILE A 22 -0.77 12.32 9.90
C ILE A 22 0.70 12.69 10.12
N MET A 23 0.99 13.94 10.48
CA MET A 23 2.38 14.39 10.67
C MET A 23 3.01 13.89 11.97
N ASP A 24 2.23 13.73 13.03
CA ASP A 24 2.71 13.32 14.36
C ASP A 24 2.71 11.78 14.53
N SER A 25 2.09 11.04 13.61
CA SER A 25 2.08 9.58 13.65
C SER A 25 3.46 8.98 13.35
N PRO A 26 3.83 7.88 14.02
CA PRO A 26 4.99 7.09 13.61
C PRO A 26 4.89 6.71 12.12
N LYS A 27 6.01 6.79 11.38
CA LYS A 27 6.04 6.43 9.96
C LYS A 27 5.55 5.00 9.74
N GLU A 28 5.88 4.10 10.65
CA GLU A 28 5.41 2.73 10.69
C GLU A 28 3.88 2.65 10.65
N TYR A 29 3.18 3.50 11.39
CA TYR A 29 1.72 3.54 11.38
C TYR A 29 1.17 3.96 10.02
N ILE A 30 1.74 5.00 9.43
CA ILE A 30 1.36 5.50 8.09
C ILE A 30 1.61 4.44 7.02
N TYR A 31 2.80 3.84 7.00
CA TYR A 31 3.14 2.79 6.03
C TYR A 31 2.33 1.52 6.23
N ASN A 32 1.96 1.17 7.45
CA ASN A 32 1.11 0.01 7.69
C ASN A 32 -0.29 0.21 7.09
N ALA A 33 -0.88 1.41 7.25
CA ALA A 33 -2.14 1.76 6.60
C ALA A 33 -2.00 1.74 5.06
N HIS A 34 -0.92 2.32 4.54
CA HIS A 34 -0.63 2.32 3.11
C HIS A 34 -0.48 0.91 2.52
N PHE A 35 0.27 0.02 3.17
CA PHE A 35 0.46 -1.35 2.72
C PHE A 35 -0.81 -2.18 2.82
N THR A 36 -1.64 -1.95 3.85
CA THR A 36 -2.96 -2.58 3.95
C THR A 36 -3.87 -2.15 2.79
N ALA A 37 -3.89 -0.85 2.47
CA ALA A 37 -4.65 -0.33 1.33
C ALA A 37 -4.16 -0.89 0.00
N MET A 38 -2.84 -0.97 -0.19
CA MET A 38 -2.21 -1.53 -1.37
C MET A 38 -2.59 -3.00 -1.55
N GLU A 39 -2.50 -3.82 -0.51
CA GLU A 39 -2.83 -5.25 -0.60
C GLU A 39 -4.31 -5.46 -0.99
N ILE A 40 -5.23 -4.71 -0.37
CA ILE A 40 -6.66 -4.77 -0.70
C ILE A 40 -6.93 -4.33 -2.14
N GLU A 41 -6.28 -3.25 -2.60
CA GLU A 41 -6.42 -2.80 -3.98
C GLU A 41 -5.91 -3.85 -4.98
N LEU A 42 -4.74 -4.44 -4.72
CA LEU A 42 -4.17 -5.47 -5.58
C LEU A 42 -5.02 -6.74 -5.59
N GLU A 43 -5.60 -7.14 -4.45
CA GLU A 43 -6.53 -8.27 -4.37
C GLU A 43 -7.82 -8.03 -5.17
N TYR A 44 -8.37 -6.83 -5.05
CA TYR A 44 -9.54 -6.42 -5.83
C TYR A 44 -9.23 -6.42 -7.33
N LEU A 45 -8.11 -5.83 -7.76
CA LEU A 45 -7.72 -5.80 -9.16
C LEU A 45 -7.42 -7.20 -9.71
N ALA A 46 -6.80 -8.08 -8.93
CA ALA A 46 -6.55 -9.46 -9.34
C ALA A 46 -7.83 -10.26 -9.65
N SER A 47 -8.95 -9.88 -9.04
CA SER A 47 -10.25 -10.54 -9.25
C SER A 47 -11.14 -9.83 -10.28
N HIS A 48 -10.88 -8.56 -10.61
CA HIS A 48 -11.81 -7.75 -11.42
C HIS A 48 -11.18 -7.11 -12.66
N ASP A 49 -9.89 -6.75 -12.62
CA ASP A 49 -9.22 -6.03 -13.70
C ASP A 49 -7.72 -6.33 -13.73
N ALA A 50 -7.37 -7.38 -14.47
CA ALA A 50 -5.99 -7.81 -14.65
C ALA A 50 -5.12 -6.80 -15.43
N SER A 51 -5.73 -5.91 -16.24
CA SER A 51 -4.98 -4.87 -16.95
C SER A 51 -4.50 -3.81 -15.96
N SER A 52 -5.43 -3.26 -15.18
CA SER A 52 -5.11 -2.27 -14.15
C SER A 52 -4.21 -2.84 -13.04
N LEU A 53 -4.30 -4.14 -12.75
CA LEU A 53 -3.39 -4.81 -11.82
C LEU A 53 -1.92 -4.65 -12.22
N LYS A 54 -1.59 -4.85 -13.50
CA LYS A 54 -0.20 -4.81 -13.98
C LYS A 54 0.40 -3.42 -13.80
N ASP A 55 -0.33 -2.39 -14.24
CA ASP A 55 0.09 -1.00 -14.11
C ASP A 55 0.28 -0.62 -12.63
N ARG A 56 -0.65 -1.05 -11.77
CA ARG A 56 -0.58 -0.78 -10.34
C ARG A 56 0.61 -1.48 -9.66
N LEU A 57 0.88 -2.74 -10.01
CA LEU A 57 2.03 -3.49 -9.51
C LEU A 57 3.36 -2.86 -9.93
N GLN A 58 3.47 -2.38 -11.17
CA GLN A 58 4.68 -1.68 -11.61
C GLN A 58 4.89 -0.39 -10.83
N ALA A 59 3.84 0.41 -10.63
CA ALA A 59 3.90 1.62 -9.82
C ALA A 59 4.32 1.31 -8.37
N TYR A 60 3.79 0.24 -7.79
CA TYR A 60 4.17 -0.23 -6.46
C TYR A 60 5.64 -0.66 -6.38
N HIS A 61 6.15 -1.38 -7.37
CA HIS A 61 7.56 -1.78 -7.41
C HIS A 61 8.49 -0.58 -7.43
N LEU A 62 8.16 0.42 -8.26
CA LEU A 62 8.92 1.65 -8.36
C LEU A 62 8.89 2.44 -7.04
N SER A 63 7.72 2.54 -6.38
CA SER A 63 7.65 3.25 -5.10
C SER A 63 8.51 2.57 -4.04
N MET A 64 8.49 1.23 -3.94
CA MET A 64 9.37 0.51 -3.01
C MET A 64 10.87 0.73 -3.28
N ALA A 65 11.27 0.84 -4.55
CA ALA A 65 12.67 0.97 -4.94
C ALA A 65 13.21 2.38 -4.67
N TYR A 66 12.35 3.41 -4.77
CA TYR A 66 12.79 4.80 -4.78
C TYR A 66 12.28 5.63 -3.60
N ASP A 67 11.36 5.13 -2.79
CA ASP A 67 10.85 5.87 -1.62
C ASP A 67 11.85 5.78 -0.44
N PRO A 68 12.54 6.89 -0.10
CA PRO A 68 13.52 6.89 0.98
C PRO A 68 12.87 6.90 2.37
N TRP A 69 11.55 7.06 2.45
CA TRP A 69 10.83 7.24 3.71
C TRP A 69 10.28 5.95 4.30
N ILE A 70 10.28 4.85 3.52
CA ILE A 70 9.88 3.53 3.99
C ILE A 70 10.81 3.10 5.15
N PRO A 71 10.28 2.89 6.36
CA PRO A 71 11.06 2.38 7.48
C PRO A 71 11.69 1.03 7.14
N ASN A 72 12.95 0.80 7.56
CA ASN A 72 13.63 -0.46 7.29
C ASN A 72 12.86 -1.68 7.83
N SER A 73 12.15 -1.52 8.96
CA SER A 73 11.28 -2.53 9.57
C SER A 73 10.11 -2.94 8.66
N MET A 74 9.71 -2.08 7.73
CA MET A 74 8.54 -2.26 6.88
C MET A 74 8.89 -2.74 5.46
N LYS A 75 10.18 -2.70 5.08
CA LYS A 75 10.63 -3.18 3.75
C LYS A 75 10.29 -4.65 3.50
N SER A 76 10.34 -5.48 4.55
CA SER A 76 9.97 -6.89 4.46
C SER A 76 8.49 -7.08 4.11
N ILE A 77 7.60 -6.30 4.71
CA ILE A 77 6.15 -6.32 4.42
C ILE A 77 5.92 -5.89 2.98
N ALA A 78 6.59 -4.81 2.55
CA ALA A 78 6.47 -4.34 1.18
C ALA A 78 6.90 -5.43 0.16
N GLN A 79 8.03 -6.08 0.44
CA GLN A 79 8.54 -7.18 -0.37
C GLN A 79 7.60 -8.41 -0.39
N GLN A 80 6.89 -8.69 0.71
CA GLN A 80 5.91 -9.78 0.77
C GLN A 80 4.70 -9.51 -0.14
N ILE A 81 4.16 -8.29 -0.11
CA ILE A 81 3.06 -7.88 -1.01
C ILE A 81 3.51 -8.04 -2.47
N TRP A 82 4.70 -7.54 -2.83
CA TRP A 82 5.23 -7.73 -4.18
C TRP A 82 5.33 -9.20 -4.56
N ASN A 83 5.88 -10.04 -3.69
CA ASN A 83 6.05 -11.47 -3.98
C ASN A 83 4.71 -12.19 -4.16
N LYS A 84 3.65 -11.75 -3.47
CA LYS A 84 2.30 -12.32 -3.59
C LYS A 84 1.69 -12.08 -4.98
N TYR A 85 1.92 -10.91 -5.57
CA TYR A 85 1.23 -10.50 -6.81
C TYR A 85 2.14 -10.43 -8.06
N ARG A 86 3.48 -10.53 -7.93
CA ARG A 86 4.41 -10.43 -9.06
C ARG A 86 4.19 -11.46 -10.18
N SER A 87 3.56 -12.61 -9.90
CA SER A 87 3.24 -13.62 -10.92
C SER A 87 2.27 -13.09 -11.97
N TYR A 88 1.41 -12.13 -11.62
CA TYR A 88 0.45 -11.53 -12.54
C TYR A 88 1.09 -10.63 -13.61
N LEU A 89 2.37 -10.27 -13.46
CA LEU A 89 3.10 -9.49 -14.46
C LEU A 89 3.53 -10.32 -15.67
N ASN A 90 3.77 -11.62 -15.48
CA ASN A 90 4.13 -12.58 -16.53
C ASN A 90 3.19 -13.79 -16.44
N PRO A 91 1.91 -13.64 -16.81
CA PRO A 91 0.93 -14.72 -16.74
C PRO A 91 1.21 -15.85 -17.73
#